data_AF-A0AAJ2NTU5-F1
#
_entry.id   AF-A0AAJ2NTU5-F1
#
_cell.length_a   1.000
_cell.length_b   1.000
_cell.length_c   1.000
_cell.angle_alpha   90.00
_cell.angle_beta   90.00
_cell.angle_gamma   90.00
#
_symmetry.space_group_name_H-M   'P 1'
#
loop_
_entity.id
_entity.type
_entity.pdbx_description
1 polymer ?
#
loop_
_entity_poly.entity_id
_entity_poly.type
_entity_poly.pdbx_seq_one_letter_code
_entity_poly.pdbx_strand_id
1 'polypeptide(L)' 'FLKKPVGSGPYKFVKWDRDDRVVLEGYKDYFAGEPKWRKVIVRAIPESSTRVGELLTGGVDIATDIPPNEWDRVNGEK' A
#
# COMPACT_ATOMS: atom_id res chain seq x y z
N PHE A 1 -2.05 -22.68 5.25
CA PHE A 1 -2.76 -22.15 6.42
C PHE A 1 -2.94 -20.65 6.20
N LEU A 2 -4.12 -20.07 6.48
CA LEU A 2 -4.51 -18.64 6.27
C LEU A 2 -4.56 -18.09 4.81
N LYS A 3 -5.18 -18.80 3.85
CA LYS A 3 -5.38 -18.26 2.47
C LYS A 3 -6.46 -17.16 2.36
N LYS A 4 -7.32 -17.02 3.39
CA LYS A 4 -8.42 -16.05 3.46
C LYS A 4 -8.55 -15.53 4.90
N PRO A 5 -7.65 -14.63 5.34
CA PRO A 5 -7.72 -14.07 6.68
C PRO A 5 -9.01 -13.26 6.85
N VAL A 6 -9.64 -13.41 8.02
CA VAL A 6 -10.78 -12.61 8.45
C VAL A 6 -10.36 -11.90 9.74
N GLY A 7 -10.53 -10.59 9.77
CA GLY A 7 -10.18 -9.76 10.92
C GLY A 7 -11.25 -8.70 11.16
N SER A 8 -11.09 -7.95 12.25
CA SER A 8 -12.00 -6.88 12.66
C SER A 8 -11.54 -5.49 12.22
N GLY A 9 -10.70 -5.40 11.18
CA GLY A 9 -10.15 -4.13 10.70
C GLY A 9 -11.04 -3.44 9.65
N PRO A 10 -10.70 -2.19 9.25
CA PRO A 10 -11.47 -1.42 8.28
C PRO A 10 -11.36 -1.93 6.84
N TYR A 11 -10.47 -2.88 6.56
CA TYR A 11 -10.24 -3.43 5.23
C TYR A 11 -10.38 -4.95 5.22
N LYS A 12 -11.11 -5.47 4.23
CA LYS A 12 -11.31 -6.89 3.98
C LYS A 12 -10.26 -7.41 3.01
N PHE A 13 -9.76 -8.61 3.27
CA PHE A 13 -8.87 -9.31 2.35
C PHE A 13 -9.60 -9.73 1.08
N VAL A 14 -9.07 -9.35 -0.09
CA VAL A 14 -9.62 -9.75 -1.40
C VAL A 14 -8.75 -10.84 -2.02
N LYS A 15 -7.46 -10.57 -2.20
CA LYS A 15 -6.53 -11.47 -2.90
C LYS A 15 -5.10 -11.26 -2.43
N TRP A 16 -4.31 -12.32 -2.48
CA TRP A 16 -2.86 -12.26 -2.38
C TRP A 16 -2.25 -12.96 -3.59
N ASP A 17 -1.52 -12.18 -4.37
CA ASP A 17 -0.60 -12.66 -5.39
C ASP A 17 0.78 -12.73 -4.74
N ARG A 18 1.28 -13.95 -4.53
CA ARG A 18 2.55 -14.19 -3.86
C ARG A 18 3.67 -13.47 -4.62
N ASP A 19 4.55 -12.80 -3.87
CA ASP A 19 5.68 -12.03 -4.38
C ASP A 19 5.33 -10.83 -5.28
N ASP A 20 4.04 -10.47 -5.38
CA ASP A 20 3.57 -9.31 -6.16
C ASP A 20 2.76 -8.33 -5.30
N ARG A 21 1.53 -8.70 -4.91
CA ARG A 21 0.63 -7.75 -4.23
C ARG A 21 -0.42 -8.39 -3.32
N VAL A 22 -0.83 -7.64 -2.32
CA VAL A 22 -2.04 -7.90 -1.52
C VAL A 22 -3.10 -6.86 -1.87
N VAL A 23 -4.30 -7.31 -2.19
CA VAL A 23 -5.46 -6.46 -2.48
C VAL A 23 -6.43 -6.51 -1.32
N LEU A 24 -6.79 -5.32 -0.84
CA LEU A 24 -7.76 -5.12 0.23
C LEU A 24 -8.88 -4.19 -0.25
N GLU A 25 -10.08 -4.41 0.27
CA GLU A 25 -11.27 -3.60 -0.01
C GLU A 25 -11.79 -2.96 1.27
N GLY A 26 -12.17 -1.68 1.21
CA GLY A 26 -12.71 -0.96 2.36
C GLY A 26 -14.05 -1.53 2.81
N TYR A 27 -14.20 -1.73 4.13
CA TYR A 27 -15.47 -2.12 4.73
C TYR A 27 -16.27 -0.89 5.16
N LYS A 28 -17.36 -0.60 4.45
CA LYS A 28 -18.19 0.59 4.68
C LYS A 28 -18.80 0.64 6.08
N ASP A 29 -19.21 -0.51 6.61
CA ASP A 29 -19.86 -0.61 7.92
C ASP A 29 -18.86 -0.85 9.05
N TYR A 30 -17.63 -0.38 8.90
CA TYR A 30 -16.61 -0.45 9.96
C TYR A 30 -17.02 0.39 11.16
N PHE A 31 -16.87 -0.16 12.37
CA PHE A 31 -17.43 0.43 13.60
C PHE A 31 -16.89 1.82 13.96
N ALA A 32 -15.71 2.20 13.46
CA ALA A 32 -15.10 3.51 13.67
C ALA A 32 -15.26 4.45 12.46
N GLY A 33 -16.16 4.13 11.52
CA GLY A 33 -16.45 4.92 10.33
C GLY A 33 -15.90 4.31 9.03
N GLU A 34 -16.43 4.76 7.89
CA GLU A 34 -16.04 4.27 6.57
C GLU A 34 -14.55 4.57 6.28
N PRO A 35 -13.78 3.59 5.78
CA PRO A 35 -12.39 3.81 5.39
C PRO A 35 -12.27 4.83 4.26
N LYS A 36 -11.22 5.67 4.35
CA LYS A 36 -10.95 6.72 3.34
C LYS A 36 -10.72 6.17 1.93
N TRP A 37 -10.08 5.01 1.82
CA TRP A 37 -9.82 4.38 0.53
C TRP A 37 -10.77 3.21 0.32
N ARG A 38 -11.38 3.14 -0.87
CA ARG A 38 -12.22 2.00 -1.25
C ARG A 38 -11.41 0.74 -1.54
N LYS A 39 -10.19 0.90 -2.05
CA LYS A 39 -9.29 -0.19 -2.41
C LYS A 39 -7.87 0.18 -1.99
N VAL A 40 -7.18 -0.77 -1.36
CA VAL A 40 -5.77 -0.64 -0.99
C VAL A 40 -5.02 -1.79 -1.65
N ILE A 41 -3.96 -1.46 -2.37
CA ILE A 41 -3.08 -2.43 -3.01
C ILE A 41 -1.69 -2.26 -2.40
N VAL A 42 -1.23 -3.26 -1.67
CA VAL A 42 0.12 -3.30 -1.12
C VAL A 42 0.98 -4.09 -2.09
N ARG A 43 1.91 -3.43 -2.78
CA ARG A 43 2.84 -4.05 -3.72
C ARG A 43 4.17 -4.38 -3.04
N ALA A 44 4.71 -5.55 -3.31
CA ALA A 44 6.05 -5.93 -2.90
C ALA A 44 7.05 -5.40 -3.93
N ILE A 45 7.75 -4.32 -3.58
CA ILE A 45 8.81 -3.73 -4.41
C ILE A 45 10.08 -3.71 -3.56
N PRO A 46 10.95 -4.73 -3.66
CA PRO A 46 12.11 -4.89 -2.78
C PRO A 46 13.15 -3.78 -2.94
N GLU A 47 13.41 -3.36 -4.17
CA GLU A 47 14.44 -2.37 -4.49
C GLU A 47 13.97 -0.95 -4.13
N SER A 48 14.75 -0.28 -3.29
CA SER A 48 14.44 1.07 -2.80
C SER A 48 14.39 2.11 -3.91
N SER A 49 15.32 2.05 -4.87
CA SER A 49 15.34 2.94 -6.04
C SER A 49 14.08 2.80 -6.89
N THR A 50 13.58 1.57 -7.06
CA THR A 50 12.32 1.30 -7.76
C THR A 50 11.14 1.87 -7.00
N ARG A 51 11.09 1.70 -5.65
CA ARG A 51 10.03 2.30 -4.83
C ARG A 51 9.99 3.82 -4.96
N VAL A 52 11.15 4.47 -4.91
CA VAL A 52 11.27 5.93 -5.09
C VAL A 52 10.80 6.34 -6.49
N GLY A 53 11.24 5.64 -7.54
CA GLY A 53 10.82 5.91 -8.91
C GLY A 53 9.30 5.79 -9.12
N GLU A 54 8.68 4.76 -8.54
CA GLU A 54 7.22 4.58 -8.60
C GLU A 54 6.47 5.66 -7.82
N LEU A 55 7.02 6.14 -6.70
CA LEU A 55 6.41 7.24 -5.94
C LEU A 55 6.43 8.55 -6.73
N LEU A 56 7.57 8.89 -7.32
CA LEU A 56 7.74 10.13 -8.10
C LEU A 56 6.89 10.14 -9.37
N THR A 57 6.74 8.98 -10.03
CA THR A 57 5.93 8.85 -11.25
C THR A 57 4.42 8.67 -10.98
N GLY A 58 4.01 8.57 -9.71
CA GLY A 58 2.62 8.32 -9.32
C GLY A 58 2.14 6.88 -9.54
N GLY A 59 3.06 5.93 -9.75
CA GLY A 59 2.77 4.49 -9.80
C GLY A 59 2.36 3.90 -8.44
N VAL A 60 2.73 4.57 -7.35
CA VAL A 60 2.23 4.31 -5.99
C VAL A 60 1.89 5.62 -5.27
N ASP A 61 0.84 5.60 -4.45
CA ASP A 61 0.45 6.76 -3.64
C ASP A 61 1.33 6.93 -2.38
N ILE A 62 1.85 5.81 -1.86
CA ILE A 62 2.66 5.75 -0.64
C ILE A 62 3.77 4.72 -0.86
N ALA A 63 4.99 5.07 -0.47
CA ALA A 63 6.12 4.14 -0.42
C ALA A 63 6.75 4.13 0.99
N THR A 64 7.15 2.95 1.47
CA THR A 64 7.85 2.79 2.75
C THR A 64 9.35 2.68 2.53
N ASP A 65 10.12 2.86 3.61
CA ASP A 65 11.57 2.64 3.63
C ASP A 65 12.30 3.43 2.53
N ILE A 66 11.96 4.72 2.42
CA ILE A 66 12.67 5.67 1.56
C ILE A 66 14.05 5.91 2.16
N PRO A 67 15.15 5.64 1.41
CA PRO A 67 16.49 5.91 1.89
C PRO A 67 16.68 7.40 2.22
N PRO A 68 17.36 7.76 3.32
CA PRO A 68 17.59 9.16 3.66
C PRO A 68 18.28 9.98 2.57
N ASN A 69 19.14 9.35 1.77
CA ASN A 69 19.83 9.99 0.65
C ASN A 69 18.92 10.29 -0.56
N GLU A 70 17.70 9.73 -0.61
CA GLU A 70 16.68 10.04 -1.62
C GLU A 70 15.67 11.10 -1.13
N TRP A 71 15.82 11.58 0.11
CA TRP A 71 14.86 12.50 0.74
C TRP A 71 14.66 13.79 -0.06
N ASP A 72 15.75 14.44 -0.47
CA ASP A 72 15.68 15.71 -1.21
C ASP A 72 14.93 15.55 -2.53
N ARG A 73 15.07 14.39 -3.17
CA ARG A 73 14.40 14.06 -4.43
C ARG A 73 12.90 13.84 -4.22
N VAL A 74 12.49 13.18 -3.15
CA VAL A 74 11.07 12.93 -2.83
C VAL A 74 10.37 14.17 -2.30
N ASN A 75 11.04 14.97 -1.47
CA ASN A 75 10.47 16.17 -0.85
C ASN A 75 10.53 17.40 -1.77
N GLY A 76 11.50 17.45 -2.69
CA GLY A 76 11.71 18.56 -3.62
C GLY A 76 10.74 18.60 -4.80
N GLU A 77 10.05 17.51 -5.13
CA GLU A 77 9.01 17.48 -6.19
C GLU A 77 7.61 17.90 -5.69
N LYS A 78 7.53 18.87 -4.77
CA LYS A 78 6.26 19.51 -4.39
C LYS A 78 6.11 20.90 -4.97
#